data_AF-A0ABD6ET66-F1
#
_entry.id   AF-A0ABD6ET66-F1
#
_cell.length_a   1.000
_cell.length_b   1.000
_cell.length_c   1.000
_cell.angle_alpha   90.00
_cell.angle_beta   90.00
_cell.angle_gamma   90.00
#
_symmetry.space_group_name_H-M   'P 1'
#
loop_
_entity.id
_entity.type
_entity.pdbx_description
1 polymer ?
#
loop_
_entity_poly.entity_id
_entity_poly.type
_entity_poly.pdbx_seq_one_letter_code
_entity_poly.pdbx_strand_id
1 'polypeptide(L)'
;MLMMSYFKDAVNGRTLLHYAIERMEPELIEFLKSCLDHNTLLLLSEKRDLSGETALRFLTNRMSVYDAHLRHTLYASLASICRTNNEIDQTILATSGALNY
;
A
#
# COMPACT_ATOMS: atom_id res chain seq x y z
N MET A 1 -1.16 10.57 -20.99
CA MET A 1 -1.15 9.81 -19.72
C MET A 1 0.29 9.74 -19.23
N LEU A 2 0.75 10.81 -18.56
CA LEU A 2 2.16 11.03 -18.24
C LEU A 2 2.50 10.56 -16.81
N MET A 3 3.70 10.00 -16.66
CA MET A 3 4.59 10.19 -15.50
C MET A 3 4.37 9.43 -14.17
N MET A 4 3.65 8.32 -14.12
CA MET A 4 3.62 7.48 -12.90
C MET A 4 4.88 6.60 -12.70
N SER A 5 5.85 6.67 -13.61
CA SER A 5 7.14 6.00 -13.50
C SER A 5 8.08 6.62 -12.45
N TYR A 6 7.79 7.81 -11.90
CA TYR A 6 8.67 8.55 -10.97
C TYR A 6 8.28 8.48 -9.48
N PHE A 7 7.44 7.53 -9.05
CA PHE A 7 7.02 7.39 -7.64
C PHE A 7 8.10 6.88 -6.67
N LYS A 8 9.36 7.27 -6.85
CA LYS A 8 10.42 7.06 -5.89
C LYS A 8 11.23 8.32 -5.77
N ASP A 9 11.45 8.73 -4.54
CA ASP A 9 12.45 9.70 -4.19
C ASP A 9 13.83 9.25 -4.72
N ALA A 10 14.55 10.13 -5.41
CA ALA A 10 15.83 9.79 -6.03
C ALA A 10 16.96 9.60 -5.01
N VAL A 11 16.82 10.14 -3.80
CA VAL A 11 17.82 10.11 -2.73
C VAL A 11 17.76 8.79 -1.96
N ASN A 12 16.56 8.29 -1.65
CA ASN A 12 16.37 7.12 -0.79
C ASN A 12 15.45 6.04 -1.38
N GLY A 13 14.89 6.25 -2.58
CA GLY A 13 14.02 5.29 -3.26
C GLY A 13 12.62 5.19 -2.66
N ARG A 14 12.29 6.01 -1.66
CA ARG A 14 11.03 5.93 -0.94
C ARG A 14 9.86 6.40 -1.78
N THR A 15 8.74 5.71 -1.63
CA THR A 15 7.45 6.12 -2.18
C THR A 15 6.70 7.04 -1.21
N LEU A 16 5.61 7.66 -1.67
CA LEU A 16 4.71 8.43 -0.80
C LEU A 16 4.21 7.63 0.42
N LEU A 17 4.00 6.32 0.27
CA LEU A 17 3.59 5.46 1.38
C LEU A 17 4.68 5.31 2.44
N HIS A 18 5.96 5.31 2.07
CA HIS A 18 7.04 5.30 3.05
C HIS A 18 7.05 6.59 3.88
N TYR A 19 6.79 7.74 3.24
CA TYR A 19 6.74 9.02 3.92
C TYR A 19 5.50 9.18 4.81
N ALA A 20 4.33 8.70 4.37
CA ALA A 20 3.12 8.66 5.19
C ALA A 20 3.33 7.85 6.46
N ILE A 21 4.04 6.73 6.35
CA ILE A 21 4.41 5.88 7.47
C ILE A 21 5.43 6.57 8.37
N GLU A 22 6.52 7.09 7.82
CA GLU A 22 7.57 7.77 8.58
C GLU A 22 7.04 8.92 9.43
N ARG A 23 6.08 9.67 8.88
CA ARG A 23 5.42 10.80 9.56
C ARG A 23 4.28 10.38 10.48
N MET A 24 3.91 9.10 10.49
CA MET A 24 2.77 8.57 11.23
C MET A 24 1.44 9.28 10.91
N GLU A 25 1.20 9.55 9.63
CA GLU A 25 0.02 10.28 9.14
C GLU A 25 -0.95 9.31 8.44
N PRO A 26 -1.87 8.64 9.16
CA PRO A 26 -2.85 7.73 8.56
C PRO A 26 -3.81 8.45 7.61
N GLU A 27 -4.10 9.72 7.84
CA GLU A 27 -4.93 10.56 6.98
C GLU A 27 -4.33 10.72 5.58
N LEU A 28 -2.99 10.73 5.48
CA LEU A 28 -2.32 10.77 4.18
C LEU A 28 -2.53 9.46 3.41
N ILE A 29 -2.60 8.31 4.10
CA ILE A 29 -2.90 7.02 3.48
C ILE A 29 -4.34 7.00 2.96
N GLU A 30 -5.29 7.49 3.76
CA GLU A 30 -6.69 7.58 3.34
C GLU A 30 -6.89 8.58 2.20
N PHE A 31 -6.18 9.70 2.22
CA PHE A 31 -6.14 10.63 1.08
C PHE A 31 -5.61 9.96 -0.19
N LEU A 32 -4.50 9.21 -0.10
CA LEU A 32 -3.96 8.47 -1.24
C LEU A 32 -4.95 7.40 -1.75
N LYS A 33 -5.67 6.70 -0.86
CA LYS A 33 -6.74 5.77 -1.24
C LYS A 33 -7.89 6.46 -1.97
N SER A 34 -8.20 7.71 -1.63
CA SER A 34 -9.26 8.48 -2.30
C SER A 34 -8.86 9.01 -3.69
N CYS A 35 -7.56 9.24 -3.89
CA CYS A 35 -7.04 9.89 -5.10
C CYS A 35 -6.46 8.91 -6.12
N LEU A 36 -6.05 7.71 -5.68
CA LEU A 36 -5.41 6.71 -6.52
C LEU A 36 -6.32 5.50 -6.69
N ASP A 37 -6.32 4.93 -7.89
CA ASP A 37 -6.94 3.63 -8.10
C ASP A 37 -6.19 2.53 -7.33
N HIS A 38 -6.89 1.43 -7.10
CA HIS A 38 -6.37 0.32 -6.31
C HIS A 38 -5.05 -0.24 -6.84
N ASN A 39 -4.93 -0.40 -8.16
CA ASN A 39 -3.75 -1.00 -8.79
C ASN A 39 -2.53 -0.08 -8.66
N THR A 40 -2.72 1.23 -8.83
CA THR A 40 -1.67 2.21 -8.60
C THR A 40 -1.21 2.18 -7.14
N LEU A 41 -2.14 2.15 -6.20
CA LEU A 41 -1.82 2.14 -4.77
C LEU A 41 -1.12 0.84 -4.34
N LEU A 42 -1.53 -0.30 -4.91
CA LEU A 42 -0.86 -1.59 -4.73
C LEU A 42 0.58 -1.55 -5.28
N LEU A 43 0.78 -1.00 -6.48
CA LEU A 43 2.12 -0.85 -7.05
C LEU A 43 3.02 0.03 -6.15
N LEU A 44 2.46 1.04 -5.51
CA LEU A 44 3.19 1.87 -4.54
C LEU A 44 3.55 1.13 -3.25
N SER A 45 2.69 0.22 -2.79
CA SER A 45 2.91 -0.53 -1.55
C SER A 45 3.96 -1.63 -1.72
N GLU A 46 4.06 -2.20 -2.93
CA GLU A 46 5.05 -3.23 -3.28
C GLU A 46 6.42 -2.66 -3.65
N LYS A 47 6.49 -1.37 -3.98
CA LYS A 47 7.76 -0.72 -4.32
C LYS A 47 8.70 -0.68 -3.12
N ARG A 48 9.94 -1.11 -3.37
CA ARG A 48 11.03 -1.10 -2.40
C ARG A 48 11.84 0.20 -2.44
N ASP A 49 12.25 0.70 -1.29
CA ASP A 49 13.22 1.79 -1.16
C ASP A 49 14.65 1.32 -1.54
N LEU A 50 15.66 2.20 -1.42
CA LEU A 50 17.06 1.82 -1.65
C LEU A 50 17.62 0.85 -0.60
N SER A 51 16.98 0.75 0.56
CA SER A 51 17.28 -0.27 1.58
C SER A 51 16.67 -1.65 1.23
N GLY A 52 15.87 -1.74 0.16
CA GLY A 52 15.15 -2.95 -0.23
C GLY A 52 13.86 -3.19 0.55
N GLU A 53 13.42 -2.25 1.37
CA GLU A 53 12.22 -2.34 2.22
C GLU A 53 11.00 -1.78 1.49
N THR A 54 9.85 -2.45 1.60
CA THR A 54 8.56 -1.87 1.21
C THR A 54 8.04 -0.97 2.33
N ALA A 55 7.01 -0.16 2.03
CA ALA A 55 6.37 0.69 3.03
C ALA A 55 5.89 -0.14 4.25
N LEU A 56 5.25 -1.29 4.00
CA LEU A 56 4.82 -2.20 5.06
C LEU A 56 5.99 -2.76 5.89
N ARG A 57 7.09 -3.17 5.23
CA ARG A 57 8.28 -3.67 5.93
C ARG A 57 8.93 -2.57 6.77
N PHE A 58 9.01 -1.35 6.22
CA PHE A 58 9.55 -0.18 6.89
C PHE A 58 8.78 0.13 8.19
N LEU A 59 7.43 0.10 8.16
CA LEU A 59 6.59 0.24 9.36
C LEU A 59 6.93 -0.81 10.43
N THR A 60 7.08 -2.07 10.03
CA THR A 60 7.36 -3.16 10.98
C THR A 60 8.77 -3.13 11.57
N ASN A 61 9.78 -2.76 10.77
CA ASN A 61 11.18 -2.84 11.18
C ASN A 61 11.64 -1.60 11.95
N ARG A 62 11.19 -0.41 11.57
CA ARG A 62 11.80 0.84 12.05
C ARG A 62 10.95 1.63 13.03
N MET A 63 9.67 1.28 13.17
CA MET A 63 8.73 2.10 13.94
C MET A 63 8.31 1.50 15.27
N SER A 64 8.98 0.46 15.75
CA SER A 64 8.68 -0.21 17.03
C SER A 64 8.68 0.71 18.26
N VAL A 65 9.29 1.90 18.14
CA VAL A 65 9.44 2.90 19.21
C VAL A 65 8.20 3.82 19.36
N TYR A 66 7.31 3.86 18.36
CA TYR A 66 6.14 4.75 18.35
C TYR A 66 4.94 4.19 19.13
N ASP A 67 3.84 4.94 19.16
CA ASP A 67 2.57 4.48 19.74
C ASP A 67 2.08 3.20 19.03
N ALA A 68 1.79 2.15 19.82
CA ALA A 68 1.36 0.86 19.30
C ALA A 68 -0.01 0.92 18.60
N HIS A 69 -0.90 1.79 19.06
CA HIS A 69 -2.20 2.01 18.46
C HIS A 69 -2.05 2.64 17.07
N LEU A 70 -1.25 3.71 16.97
CA LEU A 70 -1.06 4.42 15.69
C LEU A 70 -0.36 3.52 14.65
N ARG A 71 0.65 2.75 15.08
CA ARG A 71 1.25 1.71 14.23
C ARG A 71 0.24 0.70 13.73
N HIS A 72 -0.62 0.20 14.62
CA HIS A 72 -1.62 -0.80 14.26
C HIS A 72 -2.64 -0.23 13.26
N THR A 73 -3.06 1.03 13.45
CA THR A 73 -3.93 1.74 12.50
C THR A 73 -3.27 1.85 11.12
N LEU A 74 -2.02 2.30 11.04
CA LEU A 74 -1.28 2.39 9.77
C LEU A 74 -1.11 1.00 9.13
N TYR A 75 -0.77 -0.01 9.94
CA TYR A 75 -0.64 -1.39 9.45
C TYR A 75 -1.95 -1.90 8.86
N ALA A 76 -3.07 -1.69 9.55
CA ALA A 76 -4.39 -2.08 9.06
C ALA A 76 -4.73 -1.36 7.75
N SER A 77 -4.52 -0.04 7.68
CA SER A 77 -4.76 0.75 6.48
C SER A 77 -3.89 0.34 5.28
N LEU A 78 -2.64 -0.06 5.51
CA LEU A 78 -1.77 -0.56 4.44
C LEU A 78 -2.09 -2.01 4.06
N ALA A 79 -2.33 -2.88 5.04
CA ALA A 79 -2.65 -4.27 4.80
C ALA A 79 -4.01 -4.45 4.11
N SER A 80 -4.94 -3.50 4.25
CA SER A 80 -6.19 -3.51 3.48
C SER A 80 -5.93 -3.32 1.99
N ILE A 81 -4.92 -2.54 1.62
CA ILE A 81 -4.51 -2.33 0.22
C ILE A 81 -3.96 -3.64 -0.38
N CYS A 82 -3.20 -4.41 0.40
CA CYS A 82 -2.64 -5.67 -0.10
C CYS A 82 -3.68 -6.82 -0.18
N ARG A 83 -4.76 -6.77 0.62
CA ARG A 83 -5.69 -7.90 0.77
C ARG A 83 -6.83 -7.93 -0.26
N THR A 84 -7.25 -6.80 -0.79
CA THR A 84 -8.43 -6.70 -1.68
C THR A 84 -8.24 -7.38 -3.05
N ASN A 85 -7.03 -7.77 -3.44
CA ASN A 85 -6.80 -8.59 -4.63
C ASN A 85 -7.41 -10.01 -4.53
N ASN A 86 -7.49 -10.57 -3.32
CA ASN A 86 -8.01 -11.94 -3.16
C ASN A 86 -9.55 -12.04 -3.30
N GLU A 87 -10.29 -10.94 -3.10
CA GLU A 87 -11.75 -10.95 -3.19
C GLU A 87 -12.26 -10.69 -4.62
N ILE A 88 -11.50 -9.93 -5.41
CA ILE A 88 -11.85 -9.67 -6.82
C ILE A 88 -11.63 -10.94 -7.68
N ASP A 89 -10.55 -11.68 -7.45
CA ASP A 89 -10.30 -12.94 -8.17
C ASP A 89 -11.36 -14.02 -7.87
N GLN A 90 -11.84 -14.11 -6.62
CA GLN A 90 -12.90 -15.06 -6.26
C GLN A 90 -14.27 -14.70 -6.87
N THR A 91 -14.55 -13.40 -7.06
CA THR A 91 -15.82 -12.95 -7.65
C THR A 91 -15.87 -13.20 -9.16
N ILE A 92 -14.72 -13.08 -9.85
CA ILE A 92 -14.59 -13.38 -11.29
C ILE A 92 -14.65 -14.90 -11.54
N LEU A 93 -14.05 -15.72 -10.67
CA LEU A 93 -14.12 -17.19 -10.75
C LEU A 93 -15.53 -17.73 -10.44
N ALA A 94 -16.26 -17.12 -9.50
CA ALA A 94 -17.63 -17.54 -9.18
C ALA A 94 -18.65 -17.21 -10.29
N THR A 95 -18.44 -16.14 -11.06
CA THR A 95 -19.35 -15.73 -12.14
C THR A 95 -19.06 -16.45 -13.47
N SER A 96 -17.83 -16.89 -13.70
CA SER A 96 -17.48 -17.67 -14.90
C SER A 96 -17.76 -19.18 -14.77
N GLY A 97 -17.99 -19.69 -13.56
CA GLY A 97 -18.43 -21.07 -13.31
C GLY A 97 -19.95 -21.30 -13.40
N ALA A 98 -20.77 -20.26 -13.49
CA ALA A 98 -22.24 -20.35 -13.44
C ALA A 98 -22.93 -20.34 -14.83
N LEU A 99 -22.16 -20.28 -15.94
CA LEU A 99 -22.71 -20.29 -17.31
C LEU A 99 -22.54 -21.62 -18.05
N ASN A 100 -22.13 -22.69 -17.36
CA ASN A 100 -21.94 -24.03 -17.94
C ASN A 100 -22.87 -25.12 -17.37
N TYR A 101 -24.11 -24.76 -17.03
CA TYR A 101 -25.19 -25.73 -16.75
C TYR A 101 -26.52 -25.26 -17.31
#